data_AF-A0A519VV52-F1
#
_entry.id   AF-A0A519VV52-F1
#
_cell.length_a   1.000
_cell.length_b   1.000
_cell.length_c   1.000
_cell.angle_alpha   90.00
_cell.angle_beta   90.00
_cell.angle_gamma   90.00
#
_symmetry.space_group_name_H-M   'P 1'
#
loop_
_entity.id
_entity.type
_entity.pdbx_description
1 polymer ?
#
loop_
_entity_poly.entity_id
_entity_poly.type
_entity_poly.pdbx_seq_one_letter_code
_entity_poly.pdbx_strand_id
1 'polypeptide(L)'
;MKKIKAVIFDLDGTLANTLPLCILGFRKSIEPLINRSLSEEEIIATFGPSEEGTIMALASEHYEKGISNYLKFYKELHSLCPAPFEGIEDLLIILK
;
A
#
# COMPACT_ATOMS: atom_id res chain seq x y z
N MET A 1 -34.37 7.15 11.60
CA MET A 1 -32.99 7.19 11.08
C MET A 1 -32.99 7.84 9.71
N LYS A 2 -31.99 8.67 9.38
CA LYS A 2 -31.82 9.20 8.02
C LYS A 2 -31.40 8.06 7.08
N LYS A 3 -31.95 8.02 5.86
CA LYS A 3 -31.59 7.02 4.85
C LYS A 3 -30.19 7.32 4.30
N ILE A 4 -29.26 6.38 4.44
CA ILE A 4 -27.93 6.45 3.82
C ILE A 4 -28.11 6.44 2.30
N LYS A 5 -27.39 7.31 1.60
CA LYS A 5 -27.48 7.50 0.15
C LYS A 5 -26.24 7.06 -0.60
N ALA A 6 -25.10 6.99 0.08
CA ALA A 6 -23.83 6.61 -0.48
C ALA A 6 -22.93 6.05 0.63
N VAL A 7 -22.02 5.16 0.24
CA VAL A 7 -20.93 4.64 1.05
C VAL A 7 -19.66 4.76 0.20
N ILE A 8 -18.59 5.30 0.77
CA ILE A 8 -17.28 5.41 0.14
C ILE A 8 -16.34 4.48 0.90
N PHE A 9 -15.60 3.66 0.17
CA PHE A 9 -14.64 2.72 0.73
C PHE A 9 -13.23 3.18 0.44
N ASP A 10 -12.38 3.12 1.46
CA ASP A 10 -10.94 3.05 1.26
C ASP A 10 -10.58 1.68 0.67
N LEU A 11 -9.41 1.55 0.03
CA LEU A 11 -8.94 0.32 -0.59
C LEU A 11 -8.00 -0.43 0.35
N ASP A 12 -6.86 0.19 0.66
CA ASP A 12 -5.73 -0.45 1.32
C ASP A 12 -6.05 -0.79 2.78
N GLY A 13 -5.93 -2.07 3.13
CA GLY A 13 -6.30 -2.54 4.47
C GLY A 13 -7.80 -2.46 4.79
N THR A 14 -8.64 -2.02 3.84
CA THR A 14 -10.11 -1.93 4.01
C THR A 14 -10.83 -2.95 3.12
N LEU A 15 -10.66 -2.87 1.79
CA LEU A 15 -11.25 -3.84 0.86
C LEU A 15 -10.35 -5.06 0.66
N ALA A 16 -9.03 -4.88 0.76
CA ALA A 16 -8.08 -5.97 0.54
C ALA A 16 -6.84 -5.85 1.42
N ASN A 17 -6.18 -6.99 1.67
CA ASN A 17 -4.96 -7.05 2.48
C ASN A 17 -3.72 -6.64 1.67
N THR A 18 -3.65 -5.37 1.28
CA THR A 18 -2.56 -4.84 0.44
C THR A 18 -1.29 -4.51 1.24
N LEU A 19 -1.37 -4.38 2.57
CA LEU A 19 -0.24 -3.95 3.40
C LEU A 19 1.02 -4.83 3.22
N PRO A 20 0.96 -6.17 3.24
CA PRO A 20 2.15 -6.99 3.03
C PRO A 20 2.82 -6.75 1.67
N LEU A 21 2.03 -6.50 0.62
CA LEU A 21 2.51 -6.17 -0.71
C LEU A 21 3.22 -4.80 -0.68
N CYS A 22 2.58 -3.77 -0.12
CA CYS A 22 3.13 -2.42 -0.05
C CYS A 22 4.45 -2.41 0.74
N ILE A 23 4.50 -3.04 1.91
CA ILE A 23 5.69 -3.14 2.76
C ILE A 23 6.84 -3.81 2.00
N LEU A 24 6.58 -4.93 1.32
CA LEU A 24 7.60 -5.61 0.52
C LEU A 24 8.04 -4.76 -0.69
N GLY A 25 7.11 -4.06 -1.32
CA GLY A 25 7.39 -3.09 -2.39
C GLY A 25 8.35 -2.00 -1.94
N PHE A 26 8.12 -1.40 -0.76
CA PHE A 26 8.98 -0.38 -0.18
C PHE A 26 10.35 -0.92 0.20
N ARG A 27 10.43 -2.10 0.82
CA ARG A 27 11.73 -2.74 1.12
C ARG A 27 12.56 -2.94 -0.15
N LYS A 28 11.97 -3.57 -1.17
CA LYS A 28 12.65 -3.82 -2.44
C LYS A 28 13.04 -2.55 -3.19
N SER A 29 12.26 -1.48 -3.05
CA SER A 29 12.55 -0.22 -3.73
C SER A 29 13.61 0.62 -3.02
N ILE A 30 13.65 0.60 -1.68
CA ILE A 30 14.43 1.52 -0.86
C ILE A 30 15.72 0.88 -0.31
N GLU A 31 15.69 -0.33 0.24
CA GLU A 31 16.85 -0.94 0.92
C GLU A 31 18.13 -0.97 0.04
N PRO A 32 18.06 -1.26 -1.28
CA PRO A 32 19.24 -1.21 -2.14
C PRO A 32 19.79 0.21 -2.37
N LEU A 33 18.95 1.24 -2.20
CA LEU A 33 19.34 2.64 -2.41
C LEU A 33 20.01 3.21 -1.16
N ILE A 34 19.50 2.88 0.03
CA ILE A 34 20.01 3.40 1.31
C ILE A 34 21.04 2.47 1.98
N ASN A 35 21.31 1.32 1.39
CA ASN A 35 22.27 0.30 1.86
C ASN A 35 22.03 -0.14 3.32
N ARG A 36 20.77 -0.27 3.72
CA ARG A 36 20.34 -0.82 5.01
C ARG A 36 18.97 -1.47 4.90
N SER A 37 18.65 -2.37 5.83
CA SER A 37 17.32 -2.94 5.97
C SER A 37 16.35 -1.98 6.64
N LEU A 38 15.07 -2.11 6.28
CA LEU A 38 13.95 -1.40 6.89
C LEU A 38 13.05 -2.38 7.66
N SER A 39 12.81 -2.07 8.93
CA SER A 39 11.79 -2.76 9.71
C SER A 39 10.38 -2.46 9.17
N GLU A 40 9.42 -3.29 9.54
CA GLU A 40 8.04 -3.11 9.09
C GLU A 40 7.44 -1.88 9.76
N GLU A 41 7.77 -1.69 11.03
CA GLU A 41 7.37 -0.57 11.86
C GLU A 41 7.91 0.75 11.32
N GLU A 42 9.15 0.80 10.83
CA GLU A 42 9.71 1.99 10.16
C GLU A 42 8.92 2.37 8.91
N ILE A 43 8.50 1.39 8.11
CA ILE A 43 7.72 1.63 6.88
C ILE A 43 6.29 2.04 7.22
N ILE A 44 5.64 1.34 8.16
CA ILE A 44 4.27 1.64 8.58
C ILE A 44 4.20 3.03 9.24
N ALA A 45 5.24 3.43 9.97
CA ALA A 45 5.29 4.76 10.58
C ALA A 45 5.27 5.91 9.57
N THR A 46 5.56 5.65 8.29
CA THR A 46 5.47 6.64 7.22
C THR A 46 4.16 6.58 6.44
N PHE A 47 3.25 5.67 6.77
CA PHE A 47 1.94 5.59 6.12
C PHE A 47 1.03 6.74 6.53
N GLY A 48 0.14 7.15 5.62
CA GLY A 48 -0.76 8.29 5.77
C GLY A 48 -0.66 9.27 4.59
N PRO A 49 0.54 9.71 4.20
CA PRO A 49 0.80 10.30 2.90
C PRO A 49 0.67 9.26 1.76
N SER A 50 0.83 9.72 0.52
CA SER A 50 1.05 8.85 -0.63
C SER A 50 2.38 8.08 -0.53
N GLU A 51 2.59 7.15 -1.46
CA GLU A 51 3.84 6.40 -1.62
C GLU A 51 5.05 7.34 -1.76
N GLU A 52 4.82 8.50 -2.39
CA GLU A 52 5.78 9.58 -2.53
C GLU A 52 6.24 10.11 -1.17
N GLY A 53 5.32 10.28 -0.22
CA GLY A 53 5.65 10.68 1.14
C GLY A 53 6.45 9.64 1.89
N THR A 54 6.15 8.35 1.73
CA THR A 54 6.96 7.27 2.31
C THR A 54 8.39 7.27 1.75
N ILE A 55 8.54 7.37 0.43
CA ILE A 55 9.87 7.40 -0.20
C ILE A 55 10.63 8.68 0.15
N MET A 56 9.95 9.82 0.26
CA MET A 56 10.56 11.06 0.73
C MET A 56 11.07 10.93 2.17
N ALA A 57 10.31 10.26 3.05
CA ALA A 57 10.69 10.09 4.45
C ALA A 57 11.89 9.13 4.63
N LEU A 58 11.97 8.07 3.83
CA LEU A 58 12.94 6.99 4.01
C LEU A 58 14.16 7.06 3.08
N ALA A 59 14.03 7.74 1.94
CA ALA A 59 15.01 7.73 0.85
C ALA A 59 14.99 9.03 0.01
N SER A 60 14.90 10.19 0.67
CA SER A 60 14.81 11.51 0.01
C SER A 60 15.88 11.75 -1.07
N GLU A 61 17.14 11.36 -0.79
CA GLU A 61 18.26 11.48 -1.74
C GLU A 61 18.10 10.63 -3.02
N HIS A 62 17.19 9.65 -2.99
CA HIS A 62 16.92 8.72 -4.08
C HIS A 62 15.47 8.73 -4.52
N TYR A 63 14.73 9.81 -4.24
CA TYR A 63 13.29 9.92 -4.43
C TYR A 63 12.80 9.38 -5.79
N GLU A 64 13.29 9.92 -6.91
CA GLU A 64 12.87 9.52 -8.26
C GLU A 64 13.09 8.02 -8.52
N LYS A 65 14.22 7.48 -8.06
CA LYS A 65 14.56 6.08 -8.23
C LYS A 65 13.72 5.19 -7.31
N GLY A 66 13.47 5.63 -6.09
CA GLY A 66 12.60 4.97 -5.12
C GLY A 66 11.18 4.81 -5.66
N ILE A 67 10.62 5.87 -6.27
CA ILE A 67 9.27 5.85 -6.86
C ILE A 67 9.19 4.90 -8.03
N SER A 68 10.11 5.03 -8.98
CA SER A 68 10.16 4.15 -10.14
C SER A 68 10.31 2.68 -9.75
N ASN A 69 11.17 2.38 -8.78
CA ASN A 69 11.35 1.02 -8.27
C ASN A 69 10.10 0.52 -7.54
N TYR A 70 9.46 1.35 -6.71
CA TYR A 70 8.26 0.97 -5.99
C TYR A 70 7.14 0.59 -6.95
N LEU A 71 6.84 1.43 -7.95
CA LEU A 71 5.79 1.15 -8.93
C LEU A 71 6.07 -0.12 -9.74
N LYS A 72 7.35 -0.40 -10.03
CA LYS A 72 7.75 -1.67 -10.66
C LYS A 72 7.46 -2.86 -9.75
N PHE A 73 7.99 -2.86 -8.53
CA PHE A 73 7.83 -3.98 -7.62
C PHE A 73 6.40 -4.18 -7.16
N TYR A 74 5.64 -3.10 -6.97
CA TYR A 74 4.21 -3.13 -6.67
C TYR A 74 3.46 -3.97 -7.70
N LYS A 75 3.67 -3.71 -9.00
CA LYS A 75 3.07 -4.49 -10.10
C LYS A 75 3.52 -5.93 -10.13
N GLU A 76 4.81 -6.19 -9.94
CA GLU A 76 5.37 -7.55 -9.90
C GLU A 76 4.81 -8.37 -8.72
N LEU A 77 4.43 -7.70 -7.62
CA LEU A 77 3.95 -8.31 -6.39
C LEU A 77 2.42 -8.37 -6.29
N HIS A 78 1.66 -7.90 -7.28
CA HIS A 78 0.18 -7.93 -7.26
C HIS A 78 -0.42 -9.31 -6.92
N SER A 79 0.26 -10.40 -7.29
CA SER A 79 -0.17 -11.76 -6.96
C SER A 79 -0.21 -12.06 -5.45
N LEU A 80 0.42 -11.24 -4.61
CA LEU A 80 0.34 -11.36 -3.15
C LEU A 80 -1.02 -10.96 -2.58
N CYS A 81 -1.82 -10.21 -3.33
CA CYS A 81 -3.18 -9.82 -2.94
C CYS A 81 -4.17 -10.27 -4.03
N PRO A 82 -4.41 -11.58 -4.18
CA PRO A 82 -5.18 -12.12 -5.31
C PRO A 82 -6.70 -11.90 -5.18
N ALA A 83 -7.18 -11.57 -3.98
CA ALA A 83 -8.60 -11.38 -3.69
C ALA A 83 -8.80 -10.32 -2.58
N PRO A 84 -10.01 -9.72 -2.50
CA PRO A 84 -10.44 -8.90 -1.35
C PRO A 84 -10.45 -9.70 -0.03
N PHE A 85 -10.69 -9.00 1.08
CA PHE A 85 -11.01 -9.66 2.34
C PHE A 85 -12.31 -10.48 2.23
N GLU A 86 -12.41 -11.54 3.04
CA GLU A 86 -13.61 -12.37 3.12
C GLU A 86 -14.86 -11.53 3.39
N GLY A 87 -15.94 -11.77 2.62
CA GLY A 87 -17.21 -11.07 2.74
C GLY A 87 -17.27 -9.68 2.12
N ILE A 88 -16.15 -9.12 1.62
CA ILE A 88 -16.19 -7.82 0.92
C ILE A 88 -16.99 -7.90 -0.38
N GLU A 89 -16.84 -8.99 -1.15
CA GLU A 89 -17.63 -9.17 -2.38
C GLU A 89 -19.13 -9.22 -2.08
N ASP A 90 -19.55 -9.98 -1.05
CA ASP A 90 -20.94 -10.06 -0.63
C ASP A 90 -21.47 -8.71 -0.13
N LEU A 91 -20.67 -7.98 0.66
CA LEU A 91 -20.99 -6.63 1.14
C LEU A 91 -21.26 -5.68 -0.03
N LEU A 92 -20.40 -5.69 -1.05
CA LEU A 92 -20.55 -4.84 -2.23
C LEU A 92 -21.80 -5.20 -3.04
N ILE A 93 -22.16 -6.49 -3.11
CA ILE A 93 -23.42 -6.93 -3.74
C ILE A 93 -24.64 -6.43 -2.96
N ILE A 94 -24.60 -6.45 -1.62
CA ILE A 94 -25.69 -6.00 -0.76
C ILE A 94 -25.93 -4.49 -0.87
N LEU A 95 -24.85 -3.70 -1.03
CA LEU A 95 -24.92 -2.23 -1.06
C LEU A 95 -25.24 -1.65 -2.43
N LYS A 96 -25.29 -2.48 -3.48
CA LYS A 96 -25.64 -2.09 -4.85
C LYS A 96 -27.13 -1.78 -5.01
#